data_AF-A0A929JXK7-F1
#
_entry.id   AF-A0A929JXK7-F1
#
_cell.length_a   1.000
_cell.length_b   1.000
_cell.length_c   1.000
_cell.angle_alpha   90.00
_cell.angle_beta   90.00
_cell.angle_gamma   90.00
#
_symmetry.space_group_name_H-M   'P 1'
#
loop_
_entity.id
_entity.type
_entity.pdbx_description
1 polymer ?
#
loop_
_entity_poly.entity_id
_entity_poly.type
_entity_poly.pdbx_seq_one_letter_code
_entity_poly.pdbx_strand_id
1 'polypeptide(L)'
;MNKDTNSKTIRFSVKTDEKLQAVANKCGLSKTDLLRYMADYFYKTKKDPRDLNDEQLKNAINRKTDNIVAFIRTQEQELLIPAKKDMEQMLVLQEQLTALFQKDIISHNDRQRKYFDSQSTLTDQVIRYLKQQESLQADRQKLKQRCRAILEHYIRHREQMGILNKQSDKDELAAYVRQQMDAV
;
A
#
# COMPACT_ATOMS: atom_id res chain seq x y z
N MET A 1 18.69 -63.33 48.82
CA MET A 1 17.73 -64.42 49.07
C MET A 1 16.48 -63.81 49.69
N ASN A 2 15.49 -63.44 48.88
CA ASN A 2 14.22 -62.92 49.39
C ASN A 2 13.25 -64.10 49.53
N LYS A 3 12.75 -64.31 50.75
CA LYS A 3 11.75 -65.33 51.07
C LYS A 3 10.46 -65.00 50.32
N ASP A 4 10.13 -65.79 49.31
CA ASP A 4 8.83 -65.77 48.65
C ASP A 4 7.73 -66.16 49.64
N THR A 5 7.15 -65.14 50.26
CA THR A 5 6.01 -65.28 51.17
C THR A 5 4.72 -65.14 50.36
N ASN A 6 4.55 -65.98 49.33
CA ASN A 6 3.33 -66.03 48.53
C ASN A 6 2.61 -67.37 48.74
N SER A 7 2.07 -67.57 49.93
CA SER A 7 1.36 -68.77 50.38
C SER A 7 -0.10 -68.84 49.91
N LYS A 8 -0.43 -68.30 48.73
CA LYS A 8 -1.79 -68.33 48.19
C LYS A 8 -1.82 -69.05 46.85
N THR A 9 -2.50 -70.19 46.82
CA THR A 9 -2.68 -71.00 45.62
C THR A 9 -4.03 -70.70 44.98
N ILE A 10 -4.03 -70.32 43.71
CA ILE A 10 -5.26 -70.17 42.91
C ILE A 10 -5.41 -71.44 42.05
N ARG A 11 -6.55 -72.11 42.16
CA ARG A 11 -6.86 -73.30 41.35
C ARG A 11 -7.63 -72.88 40.12
N PHE A 12 -7.23 -73.38 38.95
CA PHE A 12 -7.90 -73.16 37.68
C PHE A 12 -7.75 -74.40 36.79
N SER A 13 -8.51 -74.47 35.70
CA SER A 13 -8.50 -75.62 34.80
C SER A 13 -7.19 -75.75 34.01
N VAL A 14 -6.85 -76.96 33.57
CA VAL A 14 -5.66 -77.21 32.73
C VAL A 14 -5.68 -76.35 31.46
N LYS A 15 -6.85 -76.17 30.83
CA LYS A 15 -7.03 -75.29 29.67
C LYS A 15 -6.71 -73.81 29.97
N THR A 16 -6.99 -73.37 31.19
CA THR A 16 -6.68 -72.00 31.63
C THR A 16 -5.18 -71.85 31.90
N ASP A 17 -4.52 -72.91 32.40
CA ASP A 17 -3.07 -72.93 32.60
C ASP A 17 -2.30 -72.78 31.30
N GLU A 18 -2.69 -73.53 30.27
CA GLU A 18 -2.09 -73.46 28.94
C GLU A 18 -2.20 -72.05 28.35
N LYS A 19 -3.37 -71.41 28.49
CA LYS A 19 -3.58 -70.01 28.06
C LYS A 19 -2.72 -69.04 28.85
N LEU A 20 -2.66 -69.19 30.17
CA LEU A 20 -1.85 -68.33 31.04
C LEU A 20 -0.36 -68.47 30.72
N GLN A 21 0.13 -69.69 30.48
CA GLN A 21 1.50 -69.96 30.05
C GLN A 21 1.80 -69.34 28.69
N ALA A 22 0.89 -69.47 27.72
CA ALA A 22 1.08 -68.90 26.39
C ALA A 22 1.17 -67.36 26.44
N VAL A 23 0.32 -66.70 27.25
CA VAL A 23 0.36 -65.25 27.42
C VAL A 23 1.61 -64.81 28.19
N ALA A 24 1.99 -65.53 29.24
CA ALA A 24 3.19 -65.26 30.02
C ALA A 24 4.46 -65.33 29.14
N ASN A 25 4.56 -66.36 28.30
CA ASN A 25 5.67 -66.53 27.37
C ASN A 25 5.71 -65.42 26.32
N LYS A 26 4.56 -65.00 25.78
CA LYS A 26 4.48 -63.88 24.82
C LYS A 26 4.94 -62.54 25.43
N CYS A 27 4.63 -62.31 26.70
CA CYS A 27 5.00 -61.09 27.41
C CYS A 27 6.40 -61.17 28.05
N GLY A 28 7.09 -62.32 27.99
CA GLY A 28 8.39 -62.52 28.64
C GLY A 28 8.33 -62.48 30.17
N LEU A 29 7.18 -62.82 30.76
CA LEU A 29 6.91 -62.73 32.21
C LEU A 29 6.72 -64.11 32.84
N SER A 30 6.97 -64.23 34.15
CA SER A 30 6.54 -65.40 34.92
C SER A 30 5.01 -65.40 35.10
N LYS A 31 4.39 -66.58 35.31
CA LYS A 31 2.93 -66.67 35.55
C LYS A 31 2.49 -65.80 36.73
N THR A 32 3.31 -65.74 37.77
CA THR A 32 3.06 -64.94 38.99
C THR A 32 3.12 -63.44 38.73
N ASP A 33 4.09 -62.99 37.94
CA ASP A 33 4.22 -61.57 37.58
C ASP A 33 3.10 -61.13 36.64
N LEU A 34 2.74 -61.98 35.67
CA LEU A 34 1.61 -61.72 34.79
C LEU A 34 0.31 -61.53 35.59
N LEU A 35 0.04 -62.41 36.56
CA LEU A 35 -1.14 -62.29 37.42
C LEU A 35 -1.12 -60.99 38.23
N ARG A 36 0.04 -60.61 38.78
CA ARG A 36 0.22 -59.36 39.53
C ARG A 36 -0.09 -58.14 38.66
N TYR A 37 0.49 -58.08 37.45
CA TYR A 37 0.25 -56.96 36.54
C TYR A 37 -1.19 -56.93 36.02
N MET A 38 -1.81 -58.10 35.79
CA MET A 38 -3.24 -58.16 35.43
C MET A 38 -4.11 -57.62 36.57
N ALA A 39 -3.85 -58.01 37.82
CA ALA A 39 -4.56 -57.50 38.99
C ALA A 39 -4.41 -55.98 39.11
N ASP A 40 -3.19 -55.45 38.97
CA ASP A 40 -2.93 -54.01 38.99
C ASP A 40 -3.60 -53.27 37.83
N TYR A 41 -3.61 -53.87 36.63
CA TYR A 41 -4.25 -53.32 35.44
C TYR A 41 -5.76 -53.17 35.64
N PHE A 42 -6.46 -54.23 36.03
CA PHE A 42 -7.91 -54.17 36.25
C PHE A 42 -8.26 -53.29 37.45
N TYR A 43 -7.43 -53.29 38.49
CA TYR A 43 -7.63 -52.41 39.64
C TYR A 43 -7.47 -50.92 39.31
N LYS A 44 -6.49 -50.54 38.47
CA LYS A 44 -6.25 -49.15 38.06
C LYS A 44 -7.23 -48.67 37.00
N THR A 45 -7.51 -49.51 36.00
CA THR A 45 -8.39 -49.14 34.87
C THR A 45 -9.86 -49.28 35.21
N LYS A 46 -10.21 -49.96 36.32
CA LYS A 46 -11.58 -50.29 36.73
C LYS A 46 -12.38 -51.04 35.65
N LYS A 47 -11.69 -51.63 34.67
CA LYS A 47 -12.29 -52.45 33.62
C LYS A 47 -12.78 -53.76 34.22
N ASP A 48 -13.91 -54.24 33.72
CA ASP A 48 -14.38 -55.58 34.05
C ASP A 48 -13.50 -56.61 33.30
N PRO A 49 -12.81 -57.53 33.99
CA PRO A 49 -12.01 -58.58 33.34
C PRO A 49 -12.83 -59.56 32.49
N ARG A 50 -14.17 -59.50 32.55
CA ARG A 50 -15.08 -60.27 31.72
C ARG A 50 -15.49 -59.53 30.43
N ASP A 51 -15.22 -58.22 30.36
CA ASP A 51 -15.49 -57.43 29.17
C ASP A 51 -14.34 -57.59 28.16
N LEU A 52 -14.52 -58.53 27.23
CA LEU A 52 -13.55 -58.85 26.18
C LEU A 52 -13.55 -57.82 25.04
N ASN A 53 -14.53 -56.91 25.02
CA ASN A 53 -14.70 -55.94 23.95
C ASN A 53 -14.40 -54.56 24.53
N ASP A 54 -13.38 -53.87 23.99
CA ASP A 54 -12.93 -52.54 24.44
C ASP A 54 -13.94 -51.41 24.11
N GLU A 55 -15.24 -51.63 24.36
CA GLU A 55 -16.35 -50.75 24.02
C GLU A 55 -16.25 -49.40 24.72
N GLN A 56 -15.78 -49.36 25.97
CA GLN A 56 -15.54 -48.09 26.67
C GLN A 56 -14.48 -47.24 25.99
N LEU A 57 -13.41 -47.86 25.46
CA LEU A 57 -12.36 -47.17 24.75
C LEU A 57 -12.86 -46.66 23.39
N LYS A 58 -13.57 -47.51 22.63
CA LYS A 58 -14.16 -47.10 21.34
C LYS A 58 -15.14 -45.94 21.52
N ASN A 59 -16.00 -46.00 22.53
CA ASN A 59 -16.96 -44.95 22.83
C ASN A 59 -16.28 -43.64 23.24
N ALA A 60 -15.20 -43.70 24.03
CA ALA A 60 -14.44 -42.51 24.39
C ALA A 60 -13.76 -41.87 23.16
N ILE A 61 -13.19 -42.68 22.28
CA ILE A 61 -12.56 -42.21 21.03
C ILE A 61 -13.61 -41.59 20.11
N ASN A 62 -14.73 -42.27 19.87
CA ASN A 62 -15.80 -41.77 19.00
C ASN A 62 -16.35 -40.44 19.51
N ARG A 63 -16.64 -40.32 20.81
CA ARG A 63 -17.10 -39.07 21.42
C ARG A 63 -16.09 -37.93 21.23
N LYS A 64 -14.79 -38.20 21.40
CA LYS A 64 -13.76 -37.18 21.18
C LYS A 64 -13.70 -36.76 19.72
N THR A 65 -13.78 -37.71 18.79
CA THR A 65 -13.81 -37.44 17.35
C THR A 65 -15.05 -36.63 16.96
N ASP A 66 -16.22 -37.01 17.46
CA ASP A 66 -17.48 -36.29 17.20
C ASP A 66 -17.41 -34.84 17.71
N ASN A 67 -16.84 -34.62 18.89
CA ASN A 67 -16.63 -33.28 19.42
C ASN A 67 -15.68 -32.44 18.55
N ILE A 68 -14.60 -33.02 18.04
CA ILE A 68 -13.68 -32.33 17.12
C ILE A 68 -14.38 -31.98 15.82
N VAL A 69 -15.14 -32.92 15.24
CA VAL A 69 -15.90 -32.69 14.01
C VAL A 69 -16.95 -31.61 14.21
N ALA A 70 -17.67 -31.63 15.32
CA ALA A 70 -18.65 -30.59 15.67
C ALA A 70 -17.98 -29.22 15.77
N PHE A 71 -16.84 -29.15 16.47
CA PHE A 71 -16.07 -27.90 16.59
C PHE A 71 -15.61 -27.37 15.24
N ILE A 72 -15.09 -28.22 14.35
CA ILE A 72 -14.67 -27.83 13.00
C ILE A 72 -15.87 -27.30 12.20
N ARG A 73 -17.02 -27.98 12.26
CA ARG A 73 -18.25 -27.51 11.59
C ARG A 73 -18.70 -26.15 12.10
N THR A 74 -18.65 -25.93 13.41
CA THR A 74 -18.97 -24.63 14.02
C THR A 74 -18.00 -23.56 13.54
N GLN A 75 -16.68 -23.82 13.55
CA GLN A 75 -15.69 -22.87 13.03
C GLN A 75 -15.92 -22.56 11.54
N GLU A 76 -16.26 -23.56 10.74
CA GLU A 76 -16.52 -23.38 9.32
C GLU A 76 -17.74 -22.48 9.09
N GLN A 77 -18.83 -22.73 9.81
CA GLN A 77 -20.08 -21.98 9.67
C GLN A 77 -20.03 -20.58 10.25
N GLU A 78 -19.43 -20.42 11.43
CA GLU A 78 -19.45 -19.15 12.16
C GLU A 78 -18.29 -18.22 11.80
N LEU A 79 -17.18 -18.77 11.30
CA LEU A 79 -15.97 -17.98 11.05
C LEU A 79 -15.51 -18.06 9.60
N LEU A 80 -15.21 -19.26 9.09
CA LEU A 80 -14.52 -19.38 7.80
C LEU A 80 -15.40 -18.97 6.62
N ILE A 81 -16.66 -19.40 6.59
CA ILE A 81 -17.60 -19.02 5.54
C ILE A 81 -17.88 -17.51 5.55
N PRO A 82 -18.22 -16.88 6.70
CA PRO A 82 -18.37 -15.42 6.78
C PRO A 82 -17.10 -14.68 6.36
N ALA A 83 -15.92 -15.08 6.85
CA ALA A 83 -14.67 -14.43 6.49
C ALA A 83 -14.39 -14.48 4.99
N LYS A 84 -14.65 -15.61 4.33
CA LYS A 84 -14.53 -15.73 2.87
C LYS A 84 -15.46 -14.75 2.16
N LYS A 85 -16.72 -14.68 2.60
CA LYS A 85 -17.72 -13.78 2.01
C LYS A 85 -17.34 -12.31 2.18
N ASP A 86 -16.86 -11.92 3.36
CA ASP A 86 -16.43 -10.55 3.65
C ASP A 86 -15.20 -10.17 2.81
N MET A 87 -14.24 -11.10 2.64
CA MET A 87 -13.10 -10.90 1.74
C MET A 87 -13.52 -10.73 0.28
N GLU A 88 -14.46 -11.53 -0.21
CA GLU A 88 -14.99 -11.38 -1.57
C GLU A 88 -15.69 -10.03 -1.77
N GLN A 89 -16.47 -9.57 -0.78
CA GLN A 89 -17.07 -8.24 -0.81
C GLN A 89 -16.02 -7.12 -0.79
N MET A 90 -14.98 -7.25 0.04
CA MET A 90 -13.89 -6.30 0.10
C MET A 90 -13.15 -6.19 -1.24
N LEU A 91 -12.94 -7.32 -1.92
CA LEU A 91 -12.30 -7.36 -3.23
C LEU A 91 -13.12 -6.57 -4.27
N VAL A 92 -14.43 -6.80 -4.32
CA VAL A 92 -15.34 -6.07 -5.23
C VAL A 92 -15.33 -4.57 -4.94
N LEU A 93 -15.37 -4.18 -3.66
CA LEU A 93 -15.28 -2.77 -3.28
C LEU A 93 -13.94 -2.15 -3.69
N GLN A 94 -12.84 -2.88 -3.55
CA GLN A 94 -11.51 -2.43 -3.94
C GLN A 94 -11.37 -2.28 -5.46
N GLU A 95 -11.99 -3.16 -6.25
CA GLU A 95 -12.06 -3.02 -7.71
C GLU A 95 -12.83 -1.76 -8.10
N GLN A 96 -13.99 -1.52 -7.49
CA GLN A 96 -14.79 -0.31 -7.73
C GLN A 96 -14.04 0.96 -7.33
N LEU A 97 -13.37 0.95 -6.18
CA LEU A 97 -12.56 2.05 -5.70
C LEU A 97 -11.43 2.37 -6.69
N THR A 98 -10.70 1.34 -7.14
CA THR A 98 -9.65 1.46 -8.15
C THR A 98 -10.20 2.06 -9.45
N ALA A 99 -11.37 1.61 -9.90
CA ALA A 99 -12.03 2.12 -11.10
C ALA A 99 -12.42 3.61 -10.95
N LEU A 100 -12.92 4.02 -9.79
CA LEU A 100 -13.22 5.43 -9.48
C LEU A 100 -11.95 6.28 -9.46
N PHE A 101 -10.87 5.81 -8.83
CA PHE A 101 -9.58 6.51 -8.83
C PHE A 101 -9.04 6.70 -10.25
N GLN A 102 -9.13 5.67 -11.09
CA GLN A 102 -8.70 5.74 -12.48
C GLN A 102 -9.56 6.70 -13.29
N LYS A 103 -10.88 6.62 -13.14
CA LYS A 103 -11.81 7.45 -13.90
C LYS A 103 -11.76 8.90 -13.45
N ASP A 104 -11.89 9.17 -12.17
CA ASP A 104 -12.11 10.52 -11.68
C ASP A 104 -10.78 11.22 -11.43
N ILE A 105 -9.86 10.63 -10.66
CA ILE A 105 -8.61 11.32 -10.29
C ILE A 105 -7.66 11.41 -11.47
N ILE A 106 -7.37 10.29 -12.15
CA ILE A 106 -6.38 10.31 -13.24
C ILE A 106 -6.91 11.13 -14.42
N SER A 107 -8.17 10.95 -14.84
CA SER A 107 -8.70 11.73 -15.96
C SER A 107 -8.86 13.23 -15.62
N HIS A 108 -9.23 13.56 -14.38
CA HIS A 108 -9.28 14.95 -13.92
C HIS A 108 -7.88 15.57 -13.94
N ASN A 109 -6.88 14.88 -13.39
CA ASN A 109 -5.50 15.36 -13.37
C ASN A 109 -4.95 15.56 -14.78
N ASP A 110 -5.25 14.65 -15.72
CA ASP A 110 -4.86 14.80 -17.12
C ASP A 110 -5.53 16.02 -17.78
N ARG A 111 -6.83 16.24 -17.52
CA ARG A 111 -7.54 17.42 -18.01
C ARG A 111 -6.97 18.71 -17.42
N GLN A 112 -6.71 18.72 -16.12
CA GLN A 112 -6.17 19.87 -15.42
C GLN A 112 -4.75 20.20 -15.90
N ARG A 113 -3.92 19.18 -16.13
CA ARG A 113 -2.59 19.33 -16.72
C ARG A 113 -2.66 19.97 -18.11
N LYS A 114 -3.52 19.47 -18.99
CA LYS A 114 -3.72 20.06 -20.34
C LYS A 114 -4.20 21.50 -20.28
N TYR A 115 -5.08 21.82 -19.33
CA TYR A 115 -5.54 23.18 -19.10
C TYR A 115 -4.40 24.09 -18.66
N PHE A 116 -3.57 23.66 -17.70
CA PHE A 116 -2.41 24.41 -17.25
C PHE A 116 -1.34 24.58 -18.34
N ASP A 117 -1.07 23.56 -19.15
CA ASP A 117 -0.14 23.67 -20.29
C ASP A 117 -0.62 24.71 -21.31
N SER A 118 -1.92 24.71 -21.60
CA SER A 118 -2.54 25.71 -22.48
C SER A 118 -2.46 27.12 -21.88
N GLN A 119 -2.75 27.24 -20.58
CA GLN A 119 -2.67 28.51 -19.86
C GLN A 119 -1.22 29.03 -19.76
N SER A 120 -0.24 28.16 -19.58
CA SER A 120 1.19 28.52 -19.60
C SER A 120 1.57 29.10 -20.95
N THR A 121 1.16 28.45 -22.04
CA THR A 121 1.43 28.91 -23.41
C THR A 121 0.85 30.30 -23.67
N LEU A 122 -0.39 30.54 -23.22
CA LEU A 122 -1.04 31.86 -23.32
C LEU A 122 -0.30 32.90 -22.48
N THR A 123 0.10 32.54 -21.26
CA THR A 123 0.86 33.43 -20.37
C THR A 123 2.21 33.80 -21.00
N ASP A 124 2.90 32.86 -21.63
CA ASP A 124 4.16 33.11 -22.35
C ASP A 124 3.98 34.03 -23.55
N GLN A 125 2.83 33.96 -24.23
CA GLN A 125 2.50 34.90 -25.31
C GLN A 125 2.27 36.31 -24.77
N VAL A 126 1.53 36.44 -23.66
CA VAL A 126 1.30 37.72 -22.99
C VAL A 126 2.61 38.34 -22.51
N ILE A 127 3.50 37.55 -21.89
CA ILE A 127 4.82 38.02 -21.44
C ILE A 127 5.64 38.53 -22.63
N ARG A 128 5.64 37.81 -23.76
CA ARG A 128 6.35 38.25 -24.98
C ARG A 128 5.79 39.56 -25.51
N TYR A 129 4.46 39.70 -25.56
CA TYR A 129 3.81 40.93 -25.98
C TYR A 129 4.17 42.11 -25.08
N LEU A 130 4.13 41.92 -23.75
CA LEU A 130 4.48 42.96 -22.79
C LEU A 130 5.93 43.43 -22.95
N LYS A 131 6.87 42.49 -23.14
CA LYS A 131 8.29 42.82 -23.40
C LYS A 131 8.46 43.64 -24.68
N GLN A 132 7.75 43.28 -25.75
CA GLN A 132 7.77 44.04 -27.00
C GLN A 132 7.16 45.44 -26.82
N GLN A 133 6.07 45.54 -26.05
CA GLN A 133 5.45 46.83 -25.77
C GLN A 133 6.39 47.73 -24.96
N GLU A 134 7.09 47.17 -23.97
CA GLU A 134 8.08 47.89 -23.16
C GLU A 134 9.23 48.42 -24.02
N SER A 135 9.78 47.60 -24.94
CA SER A 135 10.85 48.04 -25.84
C SER A 135 10.39 49.18 -26.76
N LEU A 136 9.20 49.07 -27.34
CA LEU A 136 8.61 50.12 -28.18
C LEU A 136 8.36 51.41 -27.39
N GLN A 137 7.94 51.31 -26.12
CA GLN A 137 7.78 52.47 -25.26
C GLN A 137 9.12 53.14 -24.93
N ALA A 138 10.15 52.34 -24.64
CA ALA A 138 11.50 52.84 -24.38
C ALA A 138 12.06 53.56 -25.62
N ASP A 139 11.91 52.99 -26.81
CA ASP A 139 12.36 53.60 -28.05
C ASP A 139 11.58 54.88 -28.38
N ARG A 140 10.25 54.87 -28.16
CA ARG A 140 9.43 56.09 -28.28
C ARG A 140 9.89 57.18 -27.32
N GLN A 141 10.27 56.84 -26.08
CA GLN A 141 10.80 57.82 -25.12
C GLN A 141 12.15 58.37 -25.56
N LYS A 142 13.07 57.51 -26.01
CA LYS A 142 14.37 57.93 -26.56
C LYS A 142 14.19 58.87 -27.76
N LEU A 143 13.30 58.53 -28.68
CA LEU A 143 12.96 59.35 -29.85
C LEU A 143 12.47 60.74 -29.42
N LYS A 144 11.51 60.79 -28.47
CA LYS A 144 11.03 62.06 -27.92
C LYS A 144 12.13 62.89 -27.26
N GLN A 145 13.04 62.25 -26.52
CA GLN A 145 14.18 62.93 -25.90
C GLN A 145 15.13 63.51 -26.95
N ARG A 146 15.45 62.74 -28.00
CA ARG A 146 16.31 63.21 -29.11
C ARG A 146 15.68 64.38 -29.86
N CYS A 147 14.41 64.26 -30.27
CA CYS A 147 13.70 65.36 -30.94
C CYS A 147 13.63 66.61 -30.05
N ARG A 148 13.39 66.45 -28.75
CA ARG A 148 13.40 67.56 -27.80
C ARG A 148 14.77 68.22 -27.70
N ALA A 149 15.85 67.45 -27.64
CA ALA A 149 17.21 67.98 -27.59
C ALA A 149 17.55 68.78 -28.87
N ILE A 150 17.18 68.26 -30.04
CA ILE A 150 17.35 68.95 -31.32
C ILE A 150 16.55 70.26 -31.35
N LEU A 151 15.29 70.23 -30.90
CA LEU A 151 14.42 71.40 -30.86
C LEU A 151 14.95 72.46 -29.88
N GLU A 152 15.38 72.06 -28.69
CA GLU A 152 15.96 72.98 -27.70
C GLU A 152 17.29 73.57 -28.20
N HIS A 153 18.12 72.79 -28.90
CA HIS A 153 19.32 73.29 -29.57
C HIS A 153 18.97 74.34 -30.63
N TYR A 154 17.98 74.05 -31.50
CA TYR A 154 17.49 74.99 -32.50
C TYR A 154 16.97 76.29 -31.88
N ILE A 155 16.12 76.19 -30.85
CA ILE A 155 15.55 77.36 -30.16
C ILE A 155 16.67 78.22 -29.55
N ARG A 156 17.60 77.62 -28.79
CA ARG A 156 18.72 78.33 -28.16
C ARG A 156 19.59 79.04 -29.19
N HIS A 157 20.01 78.35 -30.25
CA HIS A 157 20.81 78.96 -31.30
C HIS A 157 20.05 80.05 -32.05
N ARG A 158 18.76 79.86 -32.31
CA ARG A 158 17.92 80.88 -32.95
C ARG A 158 17.75 82.13 -32.09
N GLU A 159 17.52 81.98 -30.78
CA GLU A 159 17.39 83.11 -29.86
C GLU A 159 18.69 83.90 -29.69
N GLN A 160 19.84 83.22 -29.79
CA GLN A 160 21.16 83.86 -29.85
C GLN A 160 21.39 84.61 -31.16
N MET A 161 20.66 84.27 -32.24
CA MET A 161 20.72 84.99 -33.50
C MET A 161 19.78 86.22 -33.47
N GLY A 162 20.35 87.40 -33.28
CA GLY A 162 19.62 88.68 -33.35
C GLY A 162 19.18 89.09 -34.76
N ILE A 163 18.55 90.27 -34.87
CA ILE A 163 18.01 90.84 -36.13
C ILE A 163 19.10 91.12 -37.19
N LEU A 164 20.38 91.13 -36.81
CA LEU A 164 21.53 91.51 -37.66
C LEU A 164 22.35 90.33 -38.21
N ASN A 165 21.94 89.06 -37.98
CA ASN A 165 22.71 87.90 -38.42
C ASN A 165 22.51 87.56 -39.92
N LYS A 166 23.57 87.05 -40.57
CA LYS A 166 23.60 86.72 -42.00
C LYS A 166 22.70 85.51 -42.31
N GLN A 167 22.13 85.50 -43.53
CA GLN A 167 21.28 84.40 -43.98
C GLN A 167 22.02 83.05 -44.03
N SER A 168 23.34 83.07 -44.29
CA SER A 168 24.22 81.88 -44.25
C SER A 168 24.13 81.12 -42.93
N ASP A 169 24.12 81.83 -41.81
CA ASP A 169 24.18 81.22 -40.47
C ASP A 169 22.85 80.54 -40.12
N LYS A 170 21.74 81.07 -40.66
CA LYS A 170 20.41 80.48 -40.54
C LYS A 170 20.28 79.21 -41.38
N ASP A 171 20.86 79.21 -42.58
CA ASP A 171 20.84 78.06 -43.49
C ASP A 171 21.73 76.93 -42.97
N GLU A 172 22.88 77.23 -42.36
CA GLU A 172 23.74 76.25 -41.67
C GLU A 172 23.05 75.63 -40.45
N LEU A 173 22.39 76.42 -39.61
CA LEU A 173 21.61 75.90 -38.48
C LEU A 173 20.46 74.99 -38.96
N ALA A 174 19.77 75.37 -40.04
CA ALA A 174 18.71 74.56 -40.63
C ALA A 174 19.24 73.26 -41.25
N ALA A 175 20.41 73.29 -41.90
CA ALA A 175 21.07 72.10 -42.43
C ALA A 175 21.51 71.14 -41.32
N TYR A 176 22.10 71.67 -40.24
CA TYR A 176 22.51 70.89 -39.07
C TYR A 176 21.32 70.18 -38.40
N VAL A 177 20.22 70.90 -38.17
CA VAL A 177 19.02 70.34 -37.55
C VAL A 177 18.35 69.28 -38.44
N ARG A 178 18.31 69.48 -39.76
CA ARG A 178 17.82 68.47 -40.71
C ARG A 178 18.68 67.21 -40.69
N GLN A 179 20.00 67.36 -40.73
CA GLN A 179 20.93 66.23 -40.66
C GLN A 179 20.77 65.45 -39.34
N GLN A 180 20.58 66.13 -38.21
CA GLN A 180 20.31 65.48 -36.93
C GLN A 180 18.94 64.80 -36.88
N MET A 181 17.94 65.32 -37.59
CA MET A 181 16.62 64.69 -37.70
C MET A 181 16.61 63.46 -38.62
N ASP A 182 17.42 63.45 -39.68
CA ASP A 182 17.58 62.29 -40.56
C ASP A 182 18.37 61.15 -39.88
N ALA A 183 19.13 61.47 -38.82
CA ALA A 183 19.91 60.51 -38.04
C ALA A 183 19.14 59.91 -36.83
N VAL A 184 17.88 60.29 -36.63
CA VAL A 184 17.02 59.91 -35.50
C VAL A 184 16.13 58.73 -35.86
#